data_AF-A0A1B9AJI3-F1
#
_entry.id   AF-A0A1B9AJI3-F1
#
_cell.length_a   1.000
_cell.length_b   1.000
_cell.length_c   1.000
_cell.angle_alpha   90.00
_cell.angle_beta   90.00
_cell.angle_gamma   90.00
#
_symmetry.space_group_name_H-M   'P 1'
#
loop_
_entity.id
_entity.type
_entity.pdbx_description
1 polymer ?
#
loop_
_entity_poly.entity_id
_entity_poly.type
_entity_poly.pdbx_seq_one_letter_code
_entity_poly.pdbx_strand_id
1 'polypeptide(L)'
;MIKTKSGTYDGDSWEEHCQLLLKTKYGEEGYQEMTAHTNGDLGIEGFTRTGIVFQCYCPDEQYEAKKLYEAQRAKISADLKKLISNKTRLQKFLGPIKIKKWVFLTPIILNKDIIAHCHSKALELRALTDMRELLDPEFDVLIHDEGFYANEIMVVKRMLTSKIEFQVQTPKEDEIIDWRKCESKSIEVLNRKIGFLFKNIDDEDARVYKTNKFVDQVIKEHLKGQQIISRMQDVYGGMYEKQVKIKSSIEEYLQKEVLLTELTPKEFLRHTLSKYKHALGTENFDQIFEYSVYEDLCNEAVSSWLIDCPLDFGGEI
;
A
#
# COMPACT_ATOMS: atom_id res chain seq x y z
N MET A 1 13.30 10.83 19.31
CA MET A 1 12.33 9.77 18.97
C MET A 1 11.89 9.03 20.23
N ILE A 2 10.58 8.87 20.42
CA ILE A 2 9.97 8.05 21.47
C ILE A 2 9.74 6.63 20.98
N LYS A 3 9.88 5.66 21.90
CA LYS A 3 9.57 4.25 21.65
C LYS A 3 8.32 3.86 22.41
N THR A 4 7.34 3.29 21.72
CA THR A 4 6.12 2.73 22.29
C THR A 4 6.05 1.22 22.04
N LYS A 5 4.91 0.61 22.37
CA LYS A 5 4.65 -0.79 22.01
C LYS A 5 4.36 -0.95 20.51
N SER A 6 3.89 0.11 19.84
CA SER A 6 3.44 0.01 18.45
C SER A 6 4.46 0.50 17.43
N GLY A 7 5.43 1.33 17.83
CA GLY A 7 6.46 1.85 16.94
C GLY A 7 7.50 2.75 17.62
N THR A 8 8.35 3.37 16.79
CA THR A 8 9.27 4.43 17.19
C THR A 8 8.90 5.68 16.40
N TYR A 9 8.71 6.80 17.08
CA TYR A 9 8.15 8.02 16.48
C TYR A 9 8.98 9.26 16.84
N ASP A 10 9.05 10.21 15.92
CA ASP A 10 9.33 11.64 16.14
C ASP A 10 8.04 12.46 15.92
N GLY A 11 8.16 13.78 15.81
CA GLY A 11 7.02 14.67 15.55
C GLY A 11 6.26 14.29 14.28
N ASP A 12 6.99 14.25 13.17
CA ASP A 12 6.42 14.07 11.83
C ASP A 12 5.82 12.67 11.66
N SER A 13 6.58 11.62 12.01
CA SER A 13 6.10 10.23 11.90
C SER A 13 4.94 9.92 12.86
N TRP A 14 4.86 10.60 14.01
CA TRP A 14 3.70 10.48 14.90
C TRP A 14 2.46 11.14 14.30
N GLU A 15 2.61 12.31 13.68
CA GLU A 15 1.51 13.02 13.02
C GLU A 15 0.96 12.19 11.86
N GLU A 16 1.82 11.67 10.98
CA GLU A 16 1.44 10.78 9.89
C GLU A 16 0.71 9.52 10.40
N HIS A 17 1.23 8.92 11.47
CA HIS A 17 0.59 7.78 12.10
C HIS A 17 -0.79 8.13 12.66
N CYS A 18 -0.90 9.25 13.37
CA CYS A 18 -2.17 9.76 13.88
C CYS A 18 -3.18 9.99 12.75
N GLN A 19 -2.78 10.53 11.61
CA GLN A 19 -3.69 10.73 10.47
C GLN A 19 -4.30 9.42 9.99
N LEU A 20 -3.51 8.34 9.91
CA LEU A 20 -4.04 7.01 9.55
C LEU A 20 -5.04 6.49 10.59
N LEU A 21 -4.74 6.67 11.88
CA LEU A 21 -5.61 6.24 12.97
C LEU A 21 -6.92 7.02 12.99
N LEU A 22 -6.86 8.35 12.82
CA LEU A 22 -8.01 9.24 12.84
C LEU A 22 -8.91 9.02 11.61
N LYS A 23 -8.34 8.86 10.42
CA LYS A 23 -9.09 8.49 9.21
C LYS A 23 -9.81 7.15 9.37
N THR A 24 -9.16 6.18 10.00
CA THR A 24 -9.74 4.85 10.26
C THR A 24 -10.87 4.93 11.29
N LYS A 25 -10.69 5.66 12.40
CA LYS A 25 -11.67 5.73 13.49
C LYS A 25 -12.87 6.63 13.19
N TYR A 26 -12.60 7.79 12.60
CA TYR A 26 -13.55 8.90 12.51
C TYR A 26 -13.99 9.19 11.07
N GLY A 27 -13.67 8.31 10.11
CA GLY A 27 -14.08 8.46 8.70
C GLY A 27 -15.59 8.60 8.53
N GLU A 28 -16.39 7.79 9.25
CA GLU A 28 -17.86 7.87 9.23
C GLU A 28 -18.41 9.16 9.89
N GLU A 29 -17.64 9.76 10.80
CA GLU A 29 -17.96 11.06 11.40
C GLU A 29 -17.54 12.24 10.50
N GLY A 30 -17.09 11.95 9.28
CA GLY A 30 -16.64 12.94 8.31
C GLY A 30 -15.35 13.64 8.71
N TYR A 31 -14.37 12.88 9.23
CA TYR A 31 -13.04 13.41 9.54
C TYR A 31 -12.43 14.14 8.34
N GLN A 32 -11.84 15.31 8.60
CA GLN A 32 -11.14 16.16 7.65
C GLN A 32 -9.77 16.52 8.24
N GLU A 33 -8.72 16.21 7.49
CA GLU A 33 -7.35 16.60 7.82
C GLU A 33 -7.14 18.10 7.54
N MET A 34 -6.43 18.79 8.44
CA MET A 34 -6.06 20.18 8.28
C MET A 34 -4.62 20.28 7.78
N THR A 35 -4.44 20.15 6.46
CA THR A 35 -3.11 20.09 5.84
C THR A 35 -2.29 21.36 6.08
N ALA A 36 -1.09 21.23 6.65
CA ALA A 36 -0.24 22.38 7.00
C ALA A 36 0.41 23.07 5.78
N HIS A 37 0.42 22.44 4.60
CA HIS A 37 1.16 22.89 3.41
C HIS A 37 0.76 24.27 2.87
N THR A 38 -0.44 24.77 3.19
CA THR A 38 -0.90 26.10 2.75
C THR A 38 -1.45 26.92 3.91
N ASN A 39 -0.61 27.81 4.45
CA ASN A 39 -0.92 28.73 5.56
C ASN A 39 -1.06 28.09 6.97
N GLY A 40 -0.44 26.92 7.16
CA GLY A 40 -0.42 26.18 8.43
C GLY A 40 -1.75 25.48 8.73
N ASP A 41 -1.75 24.74 9.82
CA ASP A 41 -2.81 23.87 10.34
C ASP A 41 -3.83 24.60 11.24
N LEU A 42 -3.59 25.87 11.55
CA LEU A 42 -4.35 26.66 12.54
C LEU A 42 -4.25 26.14 13.98
N GLY A 43 -3.28 25.26 14.27
CA GLY A 43 -3.10 24.61 15.56
C GLY A 43 -4.07 23.46 15.83
N ILE A 44 -4.57 22.80 14.79
CA ILE A 44 -5.27 21.51 14.85
C ILE A 44 -4.84 20.64 13.65
N GLU A 45 -4.70 19.34 13.84
CA GLU A 45 -4.32 18.40 12.78
C GLU A 45 -5.52 17.92 11.94
N GLY A 46 -6.73 18.10 12.48
CA GLY A 46 -7.96 17.68 11.82
C GLY A 46 -9.19 17.82 12.70
N PHE A 47 -10.37 17.62 12.10
CA PHE A 47 -11.66 17.71 12.78
C PHE A 47 -12.72 16.79 12.17
N THR A 48 -13.75 16.43 12.94
CA THR A 48 -14.93 15.69 12.48
C THR A 48 -16.12 16.61 12.26
N ARG A 49 -17.10 16.16 11.46
CA ARG A 49 -18.39 16.86 11.30
C ARG A 49 -19.28 16.78 12.55
N THR A 50 -18.93 15.92 13.50
CA THR A 50 -19.58 15.78 14.81
C THR A 50 -19.05 16.74 15.88
N GLY A 51 -18.00 17.52 15.57
CA GLY A 51 -17.46 18.56 16.46
C GLY A 51 -16.30 18.09 17.33
N ILE A 52 -15.51 17.12 16.88
CA ILE A 52 -14.26 16.71 17.55
C ILE A 52 -13.09 17.30 16.77
N VAL A 53 -12.15 17.94 17.46
CA VAL A 53 -10.91 18.45 16.86
C VAL A 53 -9.71 17.79 17.52
N PHE A 54 -8.63 17.60 16.77
CA PHE A 54 -7.45 16.86 17.21
C PHE A 54 -6.19 17.72 17.14
N GLN A 55 -5.32 17.57 18.13
CA GLN A 55 -3.95 18.06 18.08
C GLN A 55 -2.99 16.94 18.41
N CYS A 56 -2.01 16.71 17.54
CA CYS A 56 -0.98 15.71 17.76
C CYS A 56 0.23 16.34 18.45
N TYR A 57 0.86 15.57 19.33
CA TYR A 57 2.12 15.95 19.97
C TYR A 57 2.96 14.71 20.30
N CYS A 58 4.12 14.63 19.67
CA CYS A 58 5.17 13.69 20.04
C CYS A 58 6.25 14.42 20.85
N PRO A 59 6.54 13.99 22.09
CA PRO A 59 7.69 14.51 22.82
C PRO A 59 9.02 14.13 22.12
N ASP A 60 10.02 15.01 22.21
CA ASP A 60 11.27 14.88 21.44
C ASP A 60 12.11 13.65 21.84
N GLU A 61 12.05 13.28 23.11
CA GLU A 61 12.79 12.17 23.72
C GLU A 61 11.96 11.46 24.79
N GLN A 62 12.47 10.33 25.28
CA GLN A 62 11.85 9.61 26.39
C GLN A 62 12.03 10.41 27.69
N TYR A 63 10.98 11.10 28.10
CA TYR A 63 10.98 11.86 29.35
C TYR A 63 10.58 11.02 30.56
N GLU A 64 11.20 11.33 31.71
CA GLU A 64 10.68 10.95 33.03
C GLU A 64 9.27 11.51 33.24
N ALA A 65 8.45 10.82 34.04
CA ALA A 65 7.02 11.12 34.18
C ALA A 65 6.71 12.59 34.52
N LYS A 66 7.52 13.22 35.37
CA LYS A 66 7.35 14.64 35.74
C LYS A 66 7.66 15.59 34.58
N LYS A 67 8.78 15.38 33.88
CA LYS A 67 9.19 16.22 32.73
C LYS A 67 8.21 16.06 31.57
N LEU A 68 7.74 14.83 31.33
CA LEU A 68 6.70 14.54 30.34
C LEU A 68 5.41 15.31 30.65
N TYR A 69 4.94 15.23 31.90
CA TYR A 69 3.76 15.94 32.36
C TYR A 69 3.88 17.46 32.14
N GLU A 70 5.01 18.07 32.54
CA GLU A 70 5.24 19.50 32.37
C GLU A 70 5.21 19.92 30.89
N ALA A 71 5.84 19.12 30.01
CA ALA A 71 5.86 19.36 28.57
C ALA A 71 4.45 19.24 27.95
N GLN A 72 3.73 18.16 28.23
CA GLN A 72 2.36 17.94 27.74
C GLN A 72 1.41 19.04 28.24
N ARG A 73 1.49 19.39 29.52
CA ARG A 73 0.69 20.46 30.14
C ARG A 73 0.94 21.82 29.45
N ALA A 74 2.21 22.15 29.23
CA ALA A 74 2.59 23.40 28.56
C ALA A 74 2.07 23.42 27.12
N LYS A 75 2.23 22.32 26.38
CA LYS A 75 1.77 22.17 25.00
C LYS A 75 0.25 22.31 24.87
N ILE A 76 -0.52 21.59 25.69
CA ILE A 76 -2.00 21.71 25.73
C ILE A 76 -2.41 23.17 25.98
N SER A 77 -1.78 23.82 26.95
CA SER A 77 -2.10 25.22 27.28
C SER A 77 -1.75 26.19 26.14
N ALA A 78 -0.66 25.95 25.43
CA ALA A 78 -0.23 26.76 24.31
C ALA A 78 -1.13 26.57 23.09
N ASP A 79 -1.49 25.33 22.76
CA ASP A 79 -2.30 25.05 21.58
C ASP A 79 -3.78 25.45 21.78
N LEU A 80 -4.33 25.32 23.00
CA LEU A 80 -5.66 25.87 23.28
C LEU A 80 -5.70 27.41 23.18
N LYS A 81 -4.59 28.11 23.45
CA LYS A 81 -4.48 29.55 23.16
C LYS A 81 -4.49 29.82 21.65
N LYS A 82 -3.86 28.95 20.86
CA LYS A 82 -3.92 29.05 19.38
C LYS A 82 -5.35 28.87 18.89
N LEU A 83 -6.09 27.91 19.45
CA LEU A 83 -7.51 27.69 19.14
C LEU A 83 -8.34 28.98 19.32
N ILE A 84 -8.09 29.73 20.40
CA ILE A 84 -8.72 31.04 20.64
C ILE A 84 -8.29 32.06 19.59
N SER A 85 -6.98 32.19 19.34
CA SER A 85 -6.45 33.17 18.37
C SER A 85 -6.89 32.91 16.93
N ASN A 86 -7.15 31.65 16.57
CA ASN A 86 -7.58 31.23 15.24
C ASN A 86 -9.10 31.08 15.11
N LYS A 87 -9.89 31.46 16.14
CA LYS A 87 -11.37 31.29 16.17
C LYS A 87 -12.03 31.63 14.83
N THR A 88 -11.85 32.87 14.36
CA THR A 88 -12.49 33.37 13.12
C THR A 88 -12.05 32.61 11.87
N ARG A 89 -10.79 32.13 11.83
CA ARG A 89 -10.28 31.33 10.71
C ARG A 89 -10.89 29.93 10.76
N LEU A 90 -10.91 29.28 11.92
CA LEU A 90 -11.46 27.94 12.13
C LEU A 90 -12.95 27.87 11.80
N GLN A 91 -13.74 28.90 12.14
CA GLN A 91 -15.16 28.97 11.78
C GLN A 91 -15.41 28.83 10.27
N LYS A 92 -14.47 29.25 9.40
CA LYS A 92 -14.62 29.10 7.95
C LYS A 92 -14.56 27.64 7.49
N PHE A 93 -13.79 26.80 8.19
CA PHE A 93 -13.61 25.38 7.86
C PHE A 93 -14.64 24.49 8.56
N LEU A 94 -14.95 24.80 9.83
CA LEU A 94 -15.96 24.10 10.62
C LEU A 94 -17.38 24.42 10.13
N GLY A 95 -17.60 25.59 9.53
CA GLY A 95 -18.92 26.05 9.11
C GLY A 95 -19.85 26.21 10.32
N PRO A 96 -21.06 25.60 10.32
CA PRO A 96 -22.01 25.71 11.43
C PRO A 96 -21.65 24.83 12.64
N ILE A 97 -20.62 23.98 12.53
CA ILE A 97 -20.27 23.00 13.56
C ILE A 97 -19.58 23.70 14.74
N LYS A 98 -20.07 23.41 15.95
CA LYS A 98 -19.39 23.78 17.19
C LYS A 98 -18.47 22.66 17.66
N ILE A 99 -17.35 23.05 18.25
CA ILE A 99 -16.39 22.13 18.85
C ILE A 99 -16.95 21.65 20.18
N LYS A 100 -17.20 20.34 20.27
CA LYS A 100 -17.63 19.62 21.48
C LYS A 100 -16.44 19.03 22.23
N LYS A 101 -15.41 18.58 21.52
CA LYS A 101 -14.24 17.95 22.12
C LYS A 101 -12.98 18.41 21.42
N TRP A 102 -11.99 18.84 22.18
CA TRP A 102 -10.62 19.01 21.70
C TRP A 102 -9.77 17.88 22.27
N VAL A 103 -9.12 17.09 21.42
CA VAL A 103 -8.42 15.87 21.82
C VAL A 103 -6.92 16.03 21.57
N PHE A 104 -6.13 15.91 22.63
CA PHE A 104 -4.68 15.86 22.58
C PHE A 104 -4.21 14.42 22.35
N LEU A 105 -3.60 14.14 21.21
CA LEU A 105 -3.07 12.82 20.86
C LEU A 105 -1.56 12.81 21.06
N THR A 106 -1.10 11.93 21.96
CA THR A 106 0.32 11.79 22.28
C THR A 106 0.70 10.32 22.40
N PRO A 107 1.95 9.90 22.15
CA PRO A 107 2.29 8.47 22.17
C PRO A 107 2.09 7.81 23.55
N ILE A 108 2.31 8.56 24.63
CA ILE A 108 2.34 8.01 25.99
C ILE A 108 1.88 9.02 27.04
N ILE A 109 1.18 8.53 28.07
CA ILE A 109 0.78 9.30 29.25
C ILE A 109 1.27 8.57 30.48
N LEU A 110 2.04 9.25 31.34
CA LEU A 110 2.61 8.66 32.57
C LEU A 110 2.10 9.30 33.86
N ASN A 111 1.43 10.45 33.78
CA ASN A 111 0.91 11.15 34.95
C ASN A 111 -0.58 11.51 34.74
N LYS A 112 -1.44 10.96 35.61
CA LYS A 112 -2.89 11.19 35.59
C LYS A 112 -3.30 12.65 35.83
N ASP A 113 -2.44 13.48 36.44
CA ASP A 113 -2.72 14.89 36.71
C ASP A 113 -2.93 15.68 35.41
N ILE A 114 -2.48 15.16 34.27
CA ILE A 114 -2.74 15.75 32.95
C ILE A 114 -4.24 15.75 32.63
N ILE A 115 -4.99 14.74 33.09
CA ILE A 115 -6.45 14.64 32.91
C ILE A 115 -7.14 15.76 33.69
N ALA A 116 -6.70 16.02 34.92
CA ALA A 116 -7.23 17.13 35.73
C ALA A 116 -6.92 18.49 35.09
N HIS A 117 -5.72 18.65 34.50
CA HIS A 117 -5.35 19.86 33.76
C HIS A 117 -6.23 20.06 32.52
N CYS A 118 -6.50 19.01 31.74
CA CYS A 118 -7.42 19.07 30.62
C CYS A 118 -8.81 19.55 31.06
N HIS A 119 -9.38 18.94 32.11
CA HIS A 119 -10.68 19.35 32.64
C HIS A 119 -10.71 20.83 33.09
N SER A 120 -9.65 21.29 33.77
CA SER A 120 -9.51 22.70 34.14
C SER A 120 -9.52 23.61 32.90
N LYS A 121 -8.84 23.22 31.82
CA LYS A 121 -8.80 23.98 30.58
C LYS A 121 -10.15 24.01 29.86
N ALA A 122 -10.90 22.91 29.89
CA ALA A 122 -12.26 22.89 29.38
C ALA A 122 -13.14 23.92 30.10
N LEU A 123 -13.09 23.97 31.43
CA LEU A 123 -13.82 24.96 32.25
C LEU A 123 -13.40 26.40 31.92
N GLU A 124 -12.09 26.67 31.84
CA GLU A 124 -11.56 27.98 31.48
C GLU A 124 -12.11 28.45 30.12
N LEU A 125 -12.05 27.60 29.08
CA LEU A 125 -12.51 27.96 27.74
C LEU A 125 -14.04 28.13 27.66
N ARG A 126 -14.82 27.31 28.37
CA ARG A 126 -16.28 27.47 28.44
C ARG A 126 -16.71 28.79 29.08
N ALA A 127 -15.92 29.31 30.02
CA ALA A 127 -16.20 30.58 30.68
C ALA A 127 -15.97 31.80 29.77
N LEU A 128 -15.23 31.65 28.65
CA LEU A 128 -14.96 32.73 27.71
C LEU A 128 -16.20 33.00 26.83
N THR A 129 -16.86 34.12 27.06
CA THR A 129 -18.03 34.55 26.26
C THR A 129 -17.72 34.60 24.77
N ASP A 130 -16.51 35.06 24.41
CA ASP A 130 -16.08 35.19 23.02
C ASP A 130 -15.96 33.84 22.30
N MET A 131 -15.85 32.72 23.03
CA MET A 131 -15.71 31.39 22.44
C MET A 131 -17.05 30.68 22.21
N ARG A 132 -18.19 31.22 22.70
CA ARG A 132 -19.52 30.56 22.64
C ARG A 132 -20.04 30.29 21.23
N GLU A 133 -19.55 31.01 20.23
CA GLU A 133 -19.90 30.78 18.82
C GLU A 133 -19.14 29.60 18.21
N LEU A 134 -17.96 29.29 18.73
CA LEU A 134 -17.12 28.20 18.25
C LEU A 134 -17.26 26.94 19.11
N LEU A 135 -17.41 27.09 20.42
CA LEU A 135 -17.46 25.99 21.38
C LEU A 135 -18.90 25.63 21.75
N ASP A 136 -19.14 24.33 21.85
CA ASP A 136 -20.37 23.78 22.40
C ASP A 136 -20.46 24.06 23.92
N PRO A 137 -21.66 24.24 24.50
CA PRO A 137 -21.82 24.39 25.95
C PRO A 137 -21.19 23.25 26.77
N GLU A 138 -21.15 22.04 26.22
CA GLU A 138 -20.54 20.87 26.85
C GLU A 138 -19.08 20.64 26.40
N PHE A 139 -18.42 21.66 25.83
CA PHE A 139 -17.04 21.56 25.33
C PHE A 139 -16.09 20.94 26.35
N ASP A 140 -15.36 19.90 25.95
CA ASP A 140 -14.38 19.22 26.79
C ASP A 140 -13.00 19.13 26.14
N VAL A 141 -11.98 18.95 26.98
CA VAL A 141 -10.59 18.76 26.57
C VAL A 141 -10.20 17.35 27.01
N LEU A 142 -9.84 16.52 26.05
CA LEU A 142 -9.47 15.13 26.27
C LEU A 142 -8.01 14.89 25.91
N ILE A 143 -7.44 13.83 26.47
CA ILE A 143 -6.10 13.37 26.14
C ILE A 143 -6.16 11.87 25.88
N HIS A 144 -5.64 11.45 24.74
CA HIS A 144 -5.55 10.05 24.36
C HIS A 144 -4.09 9.68 24.14
N ASP A 145 -3.72 8.48 24.61
CA ASP A 145 -2.46 7.86 24.25
C ASP A 145 -2.63 6.93 23.04
N GLU A 146 -1.52 6.35 22.58
CA GLU A 146 -1.52 5.32 21.54
C GLU A 146 -2.46 4.15 21.87
N GLY A 147 -2.55 3.75 23.15
CA GLY A 147 -3.38 2.64 23.60
C GLY A 147 -4.87 2.82 23.33
N PHE A 148 -5.35 4.07 23.34
CA PHE A 148 -6.74 4.39 22.99
C PHE A 148 -7.11 3.99 21.55
N TYR A 149 -6.12 3.89 20.67
CA TYR A 149 -6.28 3.58 19.25
C TYR A 149 -5.83 2.16 18.88
N ALA A 150 -5.72 1.24 19.85
CA ALA A 150 -5.19 -0.11 19.62
C ALA A 150 -5.87 -0.88 18.49
N ASN A 151 -7.20 -0.78 18.34
CA ASN A 151 -7.94 -1.41 17.25
C ASN A 151 -7.56 -0.82 15.90
N GLU A 152 -7.50 0.50 15.81
CA GLU A 152 -7.12 1.21 14.59
C GLU A 152 -5.66 0.92 14.22
N ILE A 153 -4.76 0.81 15.21
CA ILE A 153 -3.37 0.41 14.99
C ILE A 153 -3.29 -0.97 14.33
N MET A 154 -4.10 -1.94 14.80
CA MET A 154 -4.14 -3.27 14.17
C MET A 154 -4.67 -3.22 12.73
N VAL A 155 -5.70 -2.43 12.47
CA VAL A 155 -6.26 -2.26 11.12
C VAL A 155 -5.26 -1.58 10.20
N VAL A 156 -4.66 -0.46 10.62
CA VAL A 156 -3.65 0.28 9.86
C VAL A 156 -2.44 -0.61 9.59
N LYS A 157 -1.93 -1.34 10.59
CA LYS A 157 -0.84 -2.31 10.37
C LYS A 157 -1.23 -3.36 9.34
N ARG A 158 -2.45 -3.92 9.43
CA ARG A 158 -2.94 -4.88 8.44
C ARG A 158 -3.00 -4.27 7.05
N MET A 159 -3.57 -3.07 6.89
CA MET A 159 -3.67 -2.36 5.60
C MET A 159 -2.30 -2.08 4.98
N LEU A 160 -1.34 -1.65 5.81
CA LEU A 160 0.03 -1.41 5.35
C LEU A 160 0.78 -2.71 4.98
N THR A 161 0.37 -3.85 5.53
CA THR A 161 0.96 -5.17 5.22
C THR A 161 0.16 -5.99 4.21
N SER A 162 -1.10 -5.64 3.94
CA SER A 162 -1.96 -6.37 3.01
C SER A 162 -1.53 -6.03 1.60
N LYS A 163 -0.97 -7.03 0.92
CA LYS A 163 -0.61 -6.90 -0.48
C LYS A 163 -1.87 -6.97 -1.34
N ILE A 164 -1.82 -6.38 -2.52
CA ILE A 164 -2.91 -6.39 -3.49
C ILE A 164 -3.04 -7.81 -4.08
N GLU A 165 -4.25 -8.35 -4.01
CA GLU A 165 -4.66 -9.60 -4.66
C GLU A 165 -5.54 -9.28 -5.88
N PHE A 166 -5.39 -10.05 -6.96
CA PHE A 166 -6.37 -10.09 -8.04
C PHE A 166 -7.07 -11.45 -8.05
N GLN A 167 -8.39 -11.47 -7.78
CA GLN A 167 -9.19 -12.71 -7.91
C GLN A 167 -9.43 -13.06 -9.37
N VAL A 168 -8.44 -13.67 -10.03
CA VAL A 168 -8.53 -14.10 -11.42
C VAL A 168 -8.98 -15.56 -11.47
N GLN A 169 -10.06 -15.84 -12.20
CA GLN A 169 -10.52 -17.21 -12.39
C GLN A 169 -9.51 -17.93 -13.28
N THR A 170 -8.92 -19.00 -12.77
CA THR A 170 -8.10 -19.89 -13.61
C THR A 170 -9.06 -20.64 -14.53
N PRO A 171 -8.85 -20.65 -15.85
CA PRO A 171 -9.68 -21.42 -16.77
C PRO A 171 -9.72 -22.87 -16.32
N LYS A 172 -10.91 -23.46 -16.24
CA LYS A 172 -11.06 -24.88 -15.91
C LYS A 172 -10.49 -25.74 -17.04
N GLU A 173 -10.15 -27.00 -16.75
CA GLU A 173 -9.54 -27.90 -17.75
C GLU A 173 -10.40 -28.09 -19.01
N ASP A 174 -11.71 -27.97 -18.89
CA ASP A 174 -12.70 -28.01 -19.96
C ASP A 174 -12.89 -26.68 -20.72
N GLU A 175 -12.38 -25.57 -20.18
CA GLU A 175 -12.42 -24.23 -20.79
C GLU A 175 -11.13 -23.90 -21.57
N ILE A 176 -10.06 -24.69 -21.38
CA ILE A 176 -8.86 -24.57 -22.21
C ILE A 176 -9.24 -25.01 -23.61
N ILE A 177 -9.28 -24.06 -24.53
CA ILE A 177 -9.39 -24.35 -25.96
C ILE A 177 -8.37 -25.44 -26.27
N ASP A 178 -8.82 -26.55 -26.87
CA ASP A 178 -7.94 -27.60 -27.35
C ASP A 178 -7.06 -27.01 -28.46
N TRP A 179 -5.97 -26.36 -28.07
CA TRP A 179 -5.09 -25.62 -28.97
C TRP A 179 -4.47 -26.56 -30.01
N ARG A 180 -4.50 -27.87 -29.76
CA ARG A 180 -4.10 -28.90 -30.73
C ARG A 180 -5.01 -28.92 -31.96
N LYS A 181 -6.21 -28.33 -31.85
CA LYS A 181 -7.15 -28.08 -32.95
C LYS A 181 -7.13 -26.63 -33.43
N CYS A 182 -6.32 -25.76 -32.82
CA CYS A 182 -6.11 -24.40 -33.29
C CYS A 182 -5.03 -24.39 -34.38
N GLU A 183 -5.44 -24.16 -35.63
CA GLU A 183 -4.54 -23.88 -36.76
C GLU A 183 -3.98 -22.45 -36.69
N SER A 184 -3.39 -22.06 -35.56
CA SER A 184 -2.78 -20.75 -35.40
C SER A 184 -1.26 -20.85 -35.50
N LYS A 185 -0.67 -19.93 -36.29
CA LYS A 185 0.77 -19.84 -36.47
C LYS A 185 1.53 -19.67 -35.14
N SER A 186 0.92 -19.00 -34.16
CA SER A 186 1.53 -18.80 -32.83
C SER A 186 1.63 -20.11 -32.04
N ILE A 187 0.63 -20.99 -32.17
CA ILE A 187 0.63 -22.30 -31.49
C ILE A 187 1.64 -23.25 -32.14
N GLU A 188 1.77 -23.24 -33.47
CA GLU A 188 2.83 -24.00 -34.17
C GLU A 188 4.23 -23.55 -33.72
N VAL A 189 4.47 -22.23 -33.68
CA VAL A 189 5.74 -21.64 -33.22
C VAL A 189 6.03 -22.03 -31.78
N LEU A 190 5.03 -21.96 -30.90
CA LEU A 190 5.17 -22.34 -29.50
C LEU A 190 5.53 -23.82 -29.34
N ASN A 191 4.85 -24.72 -30.06
CA ASN A 191 5.13 -26.15 -30.03
C ASN A 191 6.55 -26.47 -30.51
N ARG A 192 7.01 -25.83 -31.59
CA ARG A 192 8.39 -25.98 -32.08
C ARG A 192 9.41 -25.58 -31.01
N LYS A 193 9.26 -24.38 -30.45
CA LYS A 193 10.15 -23.83 -29.40
C LYS A 193 10.21 -24.73 -28.18
N ILE A 194 9.05 -25.17 -27.68
CA ILE A 194 8.97 -26.05 -26.51
C ILE A 194 9.48 -27.46 -26.84
N GLY A 195 9.19 -27.99 -28.03
CA GLY A 195 9.68 -29.29 -28.48
C GLY A 195 11.20 -29.37 -28.42
N PHE A 196 11.90 -28.29 -28.79
CA PHE A 196 13.36 -28.23 -28.69
C PHE A 196 13.88 -28.32 -27.26
N LEU A 197 13.13 -27.84 -26.24
CA LEU A 197 13.50 -28.00 -24.82
C LEU A 197 13.59 -29.49 -24.43
N PHE A 198 12.85 -30.36 -25.11
CA PHE A 198 12.73 -31.77 -24.78
C PHE A 198 13.38 -32.69 -25.83
N LYS A 199 14.16 -32.15 -26.78
CA LYS A 199 14.78 -32.93 -27.87
C LYS A 199 15.70 -34.06 -27.41
N ASN A 200 16.34 -33.94 -26.24
CA ASN A 200 17.26 -34.93 -25.69
C ASN A 200 16.53 -36.08 -24.96
N ILE A 201 15.22 -36.22 -25.14
CA ILE A 201 14.44 -37.35 -24.62
C ILE A 201 14.31 -38.37 -25.75
N ASP A 202 14.95 -39.53 -25.54
CA ASP A 202 15.01 -40.62 -26.53
C ASP A 202 13.64 -41.27 -26.75
N ASP A 203 12.86 -41.43 -25.67
CA ASP A 203 11.49 -41.93 -25.72
C ASP A 203 10.55 -40.89 -26.34
N GLU A 204 10.06 -41.19 -27.54
CA GLU A 204 9.19 -40.32 -28.32
C GLU A 204 7.86 -40.01 -27.60
N ASP A 205 7.22 -41.01 -26.99
CA ASP A 205 5.96 -40.81 -26.27
C ASP A 205 6.17 -39.90 -25.06
N ALA A 206 7.26 -40.10 -24.31
CA ALA A 206 7.62 -39.26 -23.19
C ALA A 206 7.98 -37.82 -23.61
N ARG A 207 8.62 -37.65 -24.77
CA ARG A 207 8.96 -36.33 -25.34
C ARG A 207 7.68 -35.58 -25.73
N VAL A 208 6.79 -36.21 -26.50
CA VAL A 208 5.51 -35.63 -26.92
C VAL A 208 4.65 -35.26 -25.71
N TYR A 209 4.55 -36.15 -24.72
CA TYR A 209 3.79 -35.88 -23.49
C TYR A 209 4.31 -34.65 -22.74
N LYS A 210 5.63 -34.53 -22.52
CA LYS A 210 6.22 -33.39 -21.80
C LYS A 210 6.10 -32.08 -22.57
N THR A 211 6.31 -32.11 -23.89
CA THR A 211 6.12 -30.94 -24.76
C THR A 211 4.68 -30.42 -24.63
N ASN A 212 3.69 -31.29 -24.85
CA ASN A 212 2.28 -30.90 -24.79
C ASN A 212 1.89 -30.35 -23.42
N LYS A 213 2.32 -31.02 -22.34
CA LYS A 213 2.02 -30.57 -20.97
C LYS A 213 2.62 -29.20 -20.65
N PHE A 214 3.80 -28.91 -21.18
CA PHE A 214 4.43 -27.61 -20.97
C PHE A 214 3.79 -26.51 -21.82
N VAL A 215 3.38 -26.82 -23.05
CA VAL A 215 2.57 -25.92 -23.90
C VAL A 215 1.26 -25.56 -23.20
N ASP A 216 0.54 -26.56 -22.65
CA ASP A 216 -0.68 -26.36 -21.87
C ASP A 216 -0.45 -25.37 -20.71
N GLN A 217 0.67 -25.51 -20.01
CA GLN A 217 1.02 -24.65 -18.89
C GLN A 217 1.32 -23.20 -19.33
N VAL A 218 2.11 -23.03 -20.39
CA VAL A 218 2.45 -21.70 -20.93
C VAL A 218 1.22 -20.94 -21.40
N ILE A 219 0.26 -21.61 -22.05
CA ILE A 219 -0.99 -20.98 -22.48
C ILE A 219 -1.83 -20.55 -21.27
N LYS A 220 -1.94 -21.40 -20.24
CA LYS A 220 -2.66 -21.05 -18.99
C LYS A 220 -2.05 -19.83 -18.30
N GLU A 221 -0.72 -19.82 -18.17
CA GLU A 221 0.04 -18.74 -17.54
C GLU A 221 -0.13 -17.42 -18.31
N HIS A 222 -0.07 -17.47 -19.64
CA HIS A 222 -0.32 -16.31 -20.48
C HIS A 222 -1.75 -15.76 -20.29
N LEU A 223 -2.79 -16.60 -20.43
CA LEU A 223 -4.18 -16.14 -20.32
C LEU A 223 -4.51 -15.60 -18.93
N LYS A 224 -4.07 -16.29 -17.88
CA LYS A 224 -4.26 -15.85 -16.49
C LYS A 224 -3.55 -14.52 -16.24
N GLY A 225 -2.31 -14.41 -16.69
CA GLY A 225 -1.52 -13.19 -16.54
C GLY A 225 -2.09 -11.99 -17.31
N GLN A 226 -2.60 -12.20 -18.52
CA GLN A 226 -3.27 -11.14 -19.29
C GLN A 226 -4.49 -10.57 -18.56
N GLN A 227 -5.27 -11.41 -17.86
CA GLN A 227 -6.36 -10.93 -17.01
C GLN A 227 -5.86 -10.11 -15.81
N ILE A 228 -4.74 -10.50 -15.21
CA ILE A 228 -4.09 -9.72 -14.12
C ILE A 228 -3.63 -8.37 -14.65
N ILE A 229 -2.95 -8.34 -15.80
CA ILE A 229 -2.42 -7.12 -16.41
C ILE A 229 -3.57 -6.16 -16.77
N SER A 230 -4.66 -6.66 -17.35
CA SER A 230 -5.85 -5.85 -17.65
C SER A 230 -6.43 -5.20 -16.39
N ARG A 231 -6.57 -5.96 -15.29
CA ARG A 231 -7.04 -5.39 -14.02
C ARG A 231 -6.06 -4.42 -13.40
N MET A 232 -4.77 -4.67 -13.54
CA MET A 232 -3.73 -3.76 -13.09
C MET A 232 -3.80 -2.44 -13.87
N GLN A 233 -4.08 -2.48 -15.18
CA GLN A 233 -4.27 -1.28 -16.00
C GLN A 233 -5.45 -0.44 -15.50
N ASP A 234 -6.58 -1.08 -15.16
CA ASP A 234 -7.79 -0.40 -14.73
C ASP A 234 -7.67 0.25 -13.35
N VAL A 235 -6.99 -0.42 -12.40
CA VAL A 235 -6.99 -0.02 -10.98
C VAL A 235 -5.66 0.62 -10.55
N TYR A 236 -4.54 0.21 -11.16
CA TYR A 236 -3.18 0.56 -10.75
C TYR A 236 -2.33 0.99 -11.96
N GLY A 237 -2.83 1.95 -12.75
CA GLY A 237 -2.21 2.38 -14.02
C GLY A 237 -0.70 2.67 -13.94
N GLY A 238 -0.22 3.30 -12.86
CA GLY A 238 1.22 3.55 -12.67
C GLY A 238 2.06 2.28 -12.51
N MET A 239 1.52 1.23 -11.90
CA MET A 239 2.19 -0.08 -11.81
C MET A 239 2.13 -0.81 -13.16
N TYR A 240 1.00 -0.73 -13.85
CA TYR A 240 0.88 -1.26 -15.20
C TYR A 240 1.95 -0.67 -16.15
N GLU A 241 2.11 0.66 -16.19
CA GLU A 241 3.11 1.32 -17.03
C GLU A 241 4.54 0.87 -16.71
N LYS A 242 4.87 0.72 -15.42
CA LYS A 242 6.18 0.19 -14.99
C LYS A 242 6.39 -1.25 -15.45
N GLN A 243 5.39 -2.11 -15.26
CA GLN A 243 5.45 -3.52 -15.65
C GLN A 243 5.66 -3.66 -17.16
N VAL A 244 4.90 -2.91 -17.97
CA VAL A 244 5.03 -2.88 -19.44
C VAL A 244 6.43 -2.41 -19.83
N LYS A 245 6.91 -1.32 -19.24
CA LYS A 245 8.25 -0.78 -19.53
C LYS A 245 9.34 -1.80 -19.23
N ILE A 246 9.30 -2.46 -18.07
CA ILE A 246 10.27 -3.50 -17.71
C ILE A 246 10.20 -4.68 -18.68
N LYS A 247 8.99 -5.15 -19.00
CA LYS A 247 8.77 -6.28 -19.92
C LYS A 247 9.35 -5.96 -21.30
N SER A 248 9.00 -4.82 -21.89
CA SER A 248 9.50 -4.40 -23.20
C SER A 248 11.01 -4.16 -23.22
N SER A 249 11.58 -3.56 -22.16
CA SER A 249 13.04 -3.38 -22.08
C SER A 249 13.78 -4.71 -22.02
N ILE A 250 13.28 -5.70 -21.28
CA ILE A 250 13.91 -7.03 -21.25
C ILE A 250 13.76 -7.74 -22.60
N GLU A 251 12.59 -7.64 -23.23
CA GLU A 251 12.31 -8.21 -24.55
C GLU A 251 13.30 -7.73 -25.62
N GLU A 252 13.62 -6.44 -25.64
CA GLU A 252 14.58 -5.83 -26.58
C GLU A 252 15.97 -6.49 -26.51
N TYR A 253 16.44 -6.81 -25.29
CA TYR A 253 17.74 -7.45 -25.10
C TYR A 253 17.69 -8.97 -25.27
N LEU A 254 16.55 -9.61 -24.99
CA LEU A 254 16.41 -11.06 -25.03
C LEU A 254 16.73 -11.64 -26.42
N GLN A 255 16.35 -10.96 -27.50
CA GLN A 255 16.68 -11.40 -28.87
C GLN A 255 18.19 -11.57 -29.07
N LYS A 256 18.98 -10.62 -28.56
CA LYS A 256 20.44 -10.67 -28.63
C LYS A 256 21.01 -11.74 -27.70
N GLU A 257 20.47 -11.85 -26.49
CA GLU A 257 20.94 -12.83 -25.50
C GLU A 257 20.74 -14.27 -25.97
N VAL A 258 19.62 -14.57 -26.63
CA VAL A 258 19.35 -15.90 -27.22
C VAL A 258 20.41 -16.30 -28.26
N LEU A 259 20.90 -15.35 -29.07
CA LEU A 259 21.91 -15.63 -30.10
C LEU A 259 23.32 -15.84 -29.54
N LEU A 260 23.60 -15.32 -28.35
CA LEU A 260 24.95 -15.28 -27.77
C LEU A 260 25.13 -16.19 -26.56
N THR A 261 24.04 -16.74 -26.01
CA THR A 261 24.09 -17.54 -24.78
C THR A 261 24.76 -18.90 -25.00
N GLU A 262 25.58 -19.30 -24.03
CA GLU A 262 26.12 -20.67 -23.94
C GLU A 262 25.27 -21.56 -23.03
N LEU A 263 24.27 -20.99 -22.35
CA LEU A 263 23.35 -21.74 -21.48
C LEU A 263 22.49 -22.71 -22.30
N THR A 264 22.14 -23.85 -21.71
CA THR A 264 21.13 -24.72 -22.31
C THR A 264 19.78 -24.00 -22.36
N PRO A 265 18.88 -24.34 -23.30
CA PRO A 265 17.56 -23.71 -23.42
C PRO A 265 16.77 -23.65 -22.09
N LYS A 266 16.83 -24.71 -21.28
CA LYS A 266 16.16 -24.76 -19.96
C LYS A 266 16.81 -23.83 -18.94
N GLU A 267 18.13 -23.71 -18.94
CA GLU A 267 18.85 -22.79 -18.05
C GLU A 267 18.59 -21.35 -18.46
N PHE A 268 18.63 -21.05 -19.76
CA PHE A 268 18.32 -19.72 -20.28
C PHE A 268 16.89 -19.29 -19.92
N LEU A 269 15.89 -20.18 -20.05
CA LEU A 269 14.52 -19.90 -19.64
C LEU A 269 14.40 -19.54 -18.15
N ARG A 270 15.06 -20.31 -17.27
CA ARG A 270 15.09 -20.02 -15.82
C ARG A 270 15.82 -18.71 -15.51
N HIS A 271 16.91 -18.45 -16.21
CA HIS A 271 17.67 -17.21 -16.08
C HIS A 271 16.81 -16.00 -16.46
N THR A 272 16.10 -16.07 -17.58
CA THR A 272 15.18 -15.02 -18.03
C THR A 272 14.05 -14.76 -17.03
N LEU A 273 13.43 -15.82 -16.49
CA LEU A 273 12.43 -15.67 -15.43
C LEU A 273 13.02 -14.99 -14.19
N SER A 274 14.20 -15.39 -13.75
CA SER A 274 14.87 -14.80 -12.58
C SER A 274 15.24 -13.33 -12.81
N LYS A 275 15.69 -12.98 -14.03
CA LYS A 275 16.01 -11.61 -14.43
C LYS A 275 14.77 -10.72 -14.37
N TYR A 276 13.64 -11.21 -14.90
CA TYR A 276 12.38 -10.48 -14.86
C TYR A 276 11.84 -10.31 -13.44
N LYS A 277 11.86 -11.39 -12.63
CA LYS A 277 11.54 -11.33 -11.20
C LYS A 277 12.34 -10.24 -10.48
N HIS A 278 13.66 -10.25 -10.66
CA HIS A 278 14.52 -9.27 -10.03
C HIS A 278 14.17 -7.83 -10.44
N ALA A 279 13.94 -7.58 -11.73
CA ALA A 279 13.58 -6.26 -12.23
C ALA A 279 12.22 -5.76 -11.68
N LEU A 280 11.22 -6.63 -11.56
CA LEU A 280 9.96 -6.27 -10.90
C LEU A 280 10.14 -6.01 -9.40
N GLY A 281 10.98 -6.82 -8.72
CA GLY A 281 11.30 -6.64 -7.31
C GLY A 281 12.00 -5.30 -7.02
N THR A 282 12.85 -4.81 -7.93
CA THR A 282 13.47 -3.47 -7.78
C THR A 282 12.46 -2.32 -7.81
N GLU A 283 11.27 -2.55 -8.36
CA GLU A 283 10.15 -1.60 -8.36
C GLU A 283 9.10 -1.91 -7.27
N ASN A 284 9.45 -2.73 -6.27
CA ASN A 284 8.63 -3.13 -5.11
C ASN A 284 7.36 -3.93 -5.44
N PHE A 285 7.27 -4.58 -6.60
CA PHE A 285 6.09 -5.38 -6.94
C PHE A 285 5.85 -6.53 -5.95
N ASP A 286 6.92 -7.13 -5.41
CA ASP A 286 6.85 -8.21 -4.43
C ASP A 286 6.37 -7.72 -3.05
N GLN A 287 6.44 -6.43 -2.75
CA GLN A 287 5.90 -5.83 -1.52
C GLN A 287 4.46 -5.34 -1.71
N ILE A 288 4.13 -4.92 -2.92
CA ILE A 288 2.83 -4.35 -3.28
C ILE A 288 1.80 -5.44 -3.57
N PHE A 289 2.18 -6.49 -4.30
CA PHE A 289 1.28 -7.55 -4.76
C PHE A 289 1.51 -8.86 -4.01
N GLU A 290 0.45 -9.64 -3.81
CA GLU A 290 0.58 -10.98 -3.26
C GLU A 290 1.55 -11.84 -4.08
N TYR A 291 2.16 -12.82 -3.41
CA TYR A 291 3.11 -13.72 -4.05
C TYR A 291 2.52 -14.39 -5.30
N SER A 292 1.25 -14.80 -5.24
CA SER A 292 0.52 -15.40 -6.37
C SER A 292 0.47 -14.47 -7.59
N VAL A 293 0.05 -13.23 -7.39
CA VAL A 293 -0.02 -12.20 -8.44
C VAL A 293 1.36 -11.91 -9.01
N TYR A 294 2.36 -11.75 -8.15
CA TYR A 294 3.73 -11.50 -8.56
C TYR A 294 4.30 -12.65 -9.41
N GLU A 295 4.08 -13.89 -9.00
CA GLU A 295 4.49 -15.08 -9.78
C GLU A 295 3.75 -15.16 -11.12
N ASP A 296 2.43 -14.92 -11.12
CA ASP A 296 1.63 -14.97 -12.34
C ASP A 296 2.07 -13.92 -13.36
N LEU A 297 2.41 -12.70 -12.93
CA LEU A 297 2.99 -11.66 -13.80
C LEU A 297 4.32 -12.10 -14.42
N CYS A 298 5.16 -12.78 -13.64
CA CYS A 298 6.44 -13.26 -14.13
C CYS A 298 6.30 -14.38 -15.14
N ASN A 299 5.39 -15.33 -14.88
CA ASN A 299 5.12 -16.43 -15.78
C ASN A 299 4.39 -15.96 -17.05
N GLU A 300 3.53 -14.94 -16.95
CA GLU A 300 2.92 -14.28 -18.10
C GLU A 300 3.98 -13.72 -19.04
N ALA A 301 4.96 -12.97 -18.51
CA ALA A 301 5.97 -12.32 -19.34
C ALA A 301 6.78 -13.34 -20.14
N VAL A 302 7.22 -14.41 -19.47
CA VAL A 302 7.94 -15.51 -20.11
C VAL A 302 7.06 -16.24 -21.12
N SER A 303 5.78 -16.47 -20.80
CA SER A 303 4.84 -17.14 -21.69
C SER A 303 4.57 -16.31 -22.95
N SER A 304 4.37 -15.01 -22.80
CA SER A 304 4.23 -14.07 -23.92
C SER A 304 5.49 -14.06 -24.78
N TRP A 305 6.69 -14.05 -24.20
CA TRP A 305 7.94 -14.14 -24.97
C TRP A 305 8.13 -15.48 -25.71
N LEU A 306 7.54 -16.57 -25.22
CA LEU A 306 7.51 -17.85 -25.92
C LEU A 306 6.49 -17.84 -27.07
N ILE A 307 5.31 -17.26 -26.85
CA ILE A 307 4.19 -17.19 -27.82
C ILE A 307 4.47 -16.17 -28.93
N ASP A 308 4.76 -14.92 -28.54
CA ASP A 308 4.85 -13.75 -29.42
C ASP A 308 6.29 -13.48 -29.93
N CYS A 309 7.29 -14.27 -29.47
CA CYS A 309 8.76 -14.08 -29.59
C CYS A 309 9.34 -13.21 -28.44
N PRO A 310 10.64 -13.23 -28.01
CA PRO A 310 11.92 -13.64 -28.64
C PRO A 310 12.58 -14.95 -28.15
N LEU A 311 11.98 -15.71 -27.24
CA LEU A 311 12.58 -16.94 -26.72
C LEU A 311 12.48 -18.08 -27.75
N ASP A 312 13.39 -18.08 -28.73
CA ASP A 312 13.50 -19.14 -29.73
C ASP A 312 14.80 -19.93 -29.55
N PHE A 313 14.67 -21.19 -29.18
CA PHE A 313 15.81 -22.07 -28.92
C PHE A 313 16.25 -22.84 -30.17
N GLY A 314 15.57 -22.64 -31.30
CA GLY A 314 15.71 -23.45 -32.52
C GLY A 314 14.69 -24.60 -32.59
N GLY A 315 14.81 -25.42 -33.64
CA GLY A 315 13.92 -26.54 -33.96
C GLY A 315 13.56 -26.56 -35.45
N GLU A 316 13.53 -27.74 -36.08
CA GLU A 316 13.01 -27.90 -37.44
C GLU A 316 11.48 -27.81 -37.42
N ILE A 317 10.89 -27.31 -38.52
CA ILE A 317 9.44 -27.27 -38.74
C ILE A 317 8.99 -28.65 -39.20
#